data_AF-A0A2E2HQ08-F1
#
_entry.id   AF-A0A2E2HQ08-F1
#
_cell.length_a   1.000
_cell.length_b   1.000
_cell.length_c   1.000
_cell.angle_alpha   90.00
_cell.angle_beta   90.00
_cell.angle_gamma   90.00
#
_symmetry.space_group_name_H-M   'P 1'
#
loop_
_entity.id
_entity.type
_entity.pdbx_description
1 polymer ?
#
loop_
_entity_poly.entity_id
_entity_poly.type
_entity_poly.pdbx_seq_one_letter_code
_entity_poly.pdbx_strand_id
1 'polypeptide(L)'
;MQITINRDGENHGPYPLEEVQRLLANGAVQESDLGYYEGAANWMPLKEIPALKSSTNLPPLIEKNAPPVIDESQEVKKKSGPATFPCSGCGGDLIFSPGAAKMECPYCGATVECPAPTGQVFEHDFESQLSSLESGAVTTTVTEVNCEACGATNQLEANATSGECAFCGTPFVQQPKSANVIQPQALLPFSITRDEGIKLFREWIGSLWFAPNKLKQFARDIEKLKGLYLPHWTYDSDTTTDYMGERGEHYYETEHYTDSEGKSRTRQVRRTRWYHASGRVWLKFDDILVPASDTLPRKYVDELEPWDLQALTPYSDSYLSGFQSESYTTDLRGGFNIAKDKMAPDIDEKIRWDIGGDEQRIYSKNTYYSDITFKYILLPVWISAYRFKETTYRFLINARTGEVQGERPYSWVKITLLILFILAVIGTIVYFANQK
;
A
#
# COMPACT_ATOMS: atom_id res chain seq x y z
N MET A 1 37.09 -1.48 -36.99
CA MET A 1 38.36 -2.12 -36.54
C MET A 1 38.01 -3.15 -35.49
N GLN A 2 38.63 -4.34 -35.55
CA GLN A 2 38.38 -5.44 -34.62
C GLN A 2 39.62 -5.64 -33.74
N ILE A 3 39.45 -5.64 -32.42
CA ILE A 3 40.54 -5.68 -31.43
C ILE A 3 40.33 -6.88 -30.51
N THR A 4 41.34 -7.74 -30.42
CA THR A 4 41.40 -8.83 -29.44
C THR A 4 42.17 -8.33 -28.22
N ILE A 5 41.66 -8.57 -27.02
CA ILE A 5 42.25 -8.13 -25.74
C ILE A 5 42.81 -9.34 -25.02
N ASN A 6 44.08 -9.30 -24.63
CA ASN A 6 44.71 -10.28 -23.75
C ASN A 6 44.77 -9.74 -22.33
N ARG A 7 44.17 -10.47 -21.40
CA ARG A 7 44.18 -10.16 -19.98
C ARG A 7 44.53 -11.42 -19.21
N ASP A 8 45.51 -11.33 -18.31
CA ASP A 8 45.97 -12.45 -17.48
C ASP A 8 46.34 -13.72 -18.26
N GLY A 9 46.75 -13.57 -19.52
CA GLY A 9 47.13 -14.68 -20.41
C GLY A 9 45.99 -15.25 -21.26
N GLU A 10 44.75 -14.79 -21.07
CA GLU A 10 43.58 -15.21 -21.86
C GLU A 10 43.17 -14.16 -22.90
N ASN A 11 42.83 -14.62 -24.11
CA ASN A 11 42.40 -13.77 -25.22
C ASN A 11 40.88 -13.66 -25.27
N HIS A 12 40.36 -12.44 -25.23
CA HIS A 12 38.95 -12.10 -25.35
C HIS A 12 38.68 -11.29 -26.62
N GLY A 13 37.56 -11.55 -27.28
CA GLY A 13 37.16 -10.91 -28.53
C GLY A 13 37.39 -11.79 -29.77
N PRO A 14 37.49 -11.21 -30.98
CA PRO A 14 37.68 -9.78 -31.24
C PRO A 14 36.42 -8.94 -31.00
N TYR A 15 36.61 -7.72 -30.50
CA TYR A 15 35.56 -6.72 -30.27
C TYR A 15 35.68 -5.56 -31.25
N PRO A 16 34.55 -4.94 -31.67
CA PRO A 16 34.60 -3.67 -32.39
C PRO A 16 35.15 -2.55 -31.50
N LEU A 17 35.74 -1.52 -32.10
CA LEU A 17 36.38 -0.41 -31.39
C LEU A 17 35.48 0.25 -30.35
N GLU A 18 34.20 0.44 -30.69
CA GLU A 18 33.19 1.07 -29.84
C GLU A 18 32.92 0.25 -28.58
N GLU A 19 32.96 -1.07 -28.68
CA GLU A 19 32.76 -1.97 -27.55
C GLU A 19 33.99 -1.98 -26.63
N VAL A 20 35.20 -1.93 -27.18
CA VAL A 20 36.43 -1.78 -26.38
C VAL A 20 36.42 -0.46 -25.59
N GLN A 21 35.92 0.62 -26.18
CA GLN A 21 35.76 1.91 -25.48
C GLN A 21 34.76 1.82 -24.33
N ARG A 22 33.63 1.11 -24.50
CA ARG A 22 32.66 0.86 -23.42
C ARG A 22 33.27 0.04 -22.29
N LEU A 23 34.01 -1.01 -22.62
CA LEU A 23 34.70 -1.85 -21.65
C LEU A 23 35.77 -1.08 -20.86
N LEU A 24 36.43 -0.10 -21.49
CA LEU A 24 37.34 0.82 -20.78
C LEU A 24 36.56 1.78 -19.88
N ALA A 25 35.44 2.35 -20.36
CA ALA A 25 34.64 3.34 -19.64
C ALA A 25 33.96 2.78 -18.39
N ASN A 26 33.51 1.52 -18.42
CA ASN A 26 32.90 0.86 -17.27
C ASN A 26 33.92 0.10 -16.38
N GLY A 27 35.22 0.17 -16.70
CA GLY A 27 36.30 -0.48 -15.96
C GLY A 27 36.39 -2.00 -16.12
N ALA A 28 35.64 -2.59 -17.07
CA ALA A 28 35.69 -4.02 -17.34
C ALA A 28 37.03 -4.46 -17.97
N VAL A 29 37.75 -3.57 -18.68
CA VAL A 29 39.14 -3.75 -19.11
C VAL A 29 39.98 -2.55 -18.71
N GLN A 30 41.28 -2.74 -18.51
CA GLN A 30 42.21 -1.70 -18.11
C GLN A 30 43.01 -1.16 -19.29
N GLU A 31 43.40 0.11 -19.22
CA GLU A 31 44.26 0.75 -20.24
C GLU A 31 45.61 0.04 -20.46
N SER A 32 46.08 -0.70 -19.45
CA SER A 32 47.30 -1.52 -19.48
C SER A 32 47.12 -2.89 -20.12
N ASP A 33 45.90 -3.35 -20.33
CA ASP A 33 45.63 -4.65 -20.97
C ASP A 33 46.15 -4.63 -22.42
N LEU A 34 46.60 -5.78 -22.93
CA LEU A 34 47.22 -5.86 -24.25
C LEU A 34 46.15 -6.05 -25.33
N GLY A 35 46.14 -5.18 -26.34
CA GLY A 35 45.30 -5.33 -27.52
C GLY A 35 46.10 -5.69 -28.77
N TYR A 36 45.49 -6.49 -29.64
CA TYR A 36 45.97 -6.78 -30.99
C TYR A 36 44.87 -6.52 -32.01
N TYR A 37 45.26 -5.96 -33.14
CA TYR A 37 44.37 -5.74 -34.28
C TYR A 37 45.10 -6.12 -35.58
N GLU A 38 44.31 -6.45 -36.60
CA GLU A 38 44.85 -6.82 -37.90
C GLU A 38 45.66 -5.66 -38.51
N GLY A 39 46.96 -5.88 -38.73
CA GLY A 39 47.92 -4.86 -39.17
C GLY A 39 48.84 -4.29 -38.07
N ALA A 40 48.65 -4.66 -36.81
CA ALA A 40 49.56 -4.31 -35.73
C ALA A 40 50.86 -5.14 -35.79
N ALA A 41 52.01 -4.49 -35.56
CA ALA A 41 53.31 -5.18 -35.56
C ALA A 41 53.47 -6.15 -34.37
N ASN A 42 52.92 -5.81 -33.21
CA ASN A 42 52.94 -6.61 -31.97
C ASN A 42 51.69 -6.27 -31.12
N TRP A 43 51.42 -7.08 -30.10
CA TRP A 43 50.50 -6.73 -29.02
C TRP A 43 50.98 -5.47 -28.30
N MET A 44 50.08 -4.55 -28.00
CA MET A 44 50.39 -3.28 -27.33
C MET A 44 49.32 -2.92 -26.31
N PRO A 45 49.62 -2.14 -25.25
CA PRO A 45 48.61 -1.69 -24.30
C PRO A 45 47.43 -1.00 -25.00
N LEU A 46 46.20 -1.18 -24.52
CA LEU A 46 45.00 -0.59 -25.12
C LEU A 46 45.11 0.93 -25.25
N LYS A 47 45.70 1.62 -24.26
CA LYS A 47 45.98 3.06 -24.34
C LYS A 47 46.91 3.46 -25.49
N GLU A 48 47.71 2.54 -26.02
CA GLU A 48 48.68 2.80 -27.08
C GLU A 48 48.09 2.65 -28.48
N ILE A 49 46.93 2.00 -28.63
CA ILE A 49 46.24 1.80 -29.90
C ILE A 49 45.75 3.15 -30.44
N PRO A 50 46.20 3.60 -31.62
CA PRO A 50 45.88 4.93 -32.16
C PRO A 50 44.38 5.22 -32.29
N ALA A 51 43.58 4.20 -32.60
CA ALA A 51 42.13 4.30 -32.73
C ALA A 51 41.43 4.55 -31.38
N LEU A 52 42.01 4.10 -30.26
CA LEU A 52 41.50 4.35 -28.91
C LEU A 52 41.95 5.72 -28.36
N LYS A 53 43.09 6.25 -28.82
CA LYS A 53 43.58 7.59 -28.46
C LYS A 53 42.72 8.74 -28.99
N SER A 54 41.97 8.52 -30.07
CA SER A 54 41.28 9.58 -30.82
C SER A 54 39.83 9.85 -30.36
N SER A 55 39.37 9.25 -29.26
CA SER A 55 37.97 9.32 -28.80
C SER A 55 37.78 10.02 -27.46
N THR A 56 38.61 11.00 -27.13
CA THR A 56 38.37 11.92 -25.99
C THR A 56 37.54 13.16 -26.37
N ASN A 57 36.94 13.20 -27.56
CA ASN A 57 35.98 14.23 -27.95
C ASN A 57 34.91 13.64 -28.89
N LEU A 58 33.88 12.98 -28.34
CA LEU A 58 32.59 12.90 -29.00
C LEU A 58 31.61 13.82 -28.25
N PRO A 59 30.83 14.67 -28.96
CA PRO A 59 29.72 15.39 -28.36
C PRO A 59 28.66 14.38 -27.88
N PRO A 60 27.99 14.65 -26.75
CA PRO A 60 26.94 13.75 -26.27
C PRO A 60 25.83 13.62 -27.32
N LEU A 61 25.38 12.39 -27.52
CA LEU A 61 24.18 12.10 -28.29
C LEU A 61 23.01 12.84 -27.63
N ILE A 62 22.35 13.71 -28.39
CA ILE A 62 21.13 14.39 -27.97
C ILE A 62 20.03 13.32 -27.87
N GLU A 63 19.86 12.73 -26.68
CA GLU A 63 18.62 12.08 -26.30
C GLU A 63 17.56 13.18 -26.09
N LYS A 64 16.62 13.27 -27.03
CA LYS A 64 15.37 13.96 -26.78
C LYS A 64 14.66 13.20 -25.66
N ASN A 65 14.62 13.81 -24.47
CA ASN A 65 13.96 13.39 -23.22
C ASN A 65 14.86 12.82 -22.11
N ALA A 66 16.09 13.32 -21.96
CA ALA A 66 16.81 13.19 -20.69
C ALA A 66 16.41 14.33 -19.71
N PRO A 67 16.05 14.02 -18.44
CA PRO A 67 15.86 15.06 -17.41
C PRO A 67 17.17 15.81 -17.14
N PRO A 68 17.12 17.05 -16.63
CA PRO A 68 18.30 17.91 -16.56
C PRO A 68 19.38 17.30 -15.67
N VAL A 69 20.61 17.27 -16.20
CA VAL A 69 21.84 16.92 -15.48
C VAL A 69 22.02 17.91 -14.33
N ILE A 70 21.94 17.38 -13.11
CA ILE A 70 22.29 18.10 -11.88
C ILE A 70 23.81 17.97 -11.72
N ASP A 71 24.48 19.10 -11.56
CA ASP A 71 25.93 19.22 -11.33
C ASP A 71 26.36 18.40 -10.09
N GLU A 72 27.12 17.33 -10.32
CA GLU A 72 27.61 16.37 -9.31
C GLU A 72 28.74 16.91 -8.41
N SER A 73 29.03 18.21 -8.42
CA SER A 73 30.06 18.80 -7.54
C SER A 73 29.58 19.20 -6.14
N GLN A 74 28.35 18.85 -5.74
CA GLN A 74 27.94 18.89 -4.34
C GLN A 74 27.34 17.55 -3.88
N GLU A 75 28.19 16.69 -3.29
CA GLU A 75 27.73 15.65 -2.36
C GLU A 75 27.02 16.31 -1.17
N VAL A 76 25.73 16.62 -1.35
CA VAL A 76 24.82 16.80 -0.22
C VAL A 76 24.60 15.39 0.32
N LYS A 77 25.30 15.04 1.40
CA LYS A 77 24.91 13.94 2.28
C LYS A 77 23.47 14.21 2.74
N LYS A 78 22.49 13.75 1.97
CA LYS A 78 21.08 13.84 2.31
C LYS A 78 20.88 12.93 3.51
N LYS A 79 20.83 13.53 4.71
CA LYS A 79 20.50 12.80 5.93
C LYS A 79 19.17 12.10 5.70
N SER A 80 19.16 10.80 5.93
CA SER A 80 18.09 9.93 5.48
C SER A 80 17.16 9.62 6.68
N GLY A 81 16.14 10.48 6.77
CA GLY A 81 15.09 10.57 7.78
C GLY A 81 14.21 11.78 7.42
N PRO A 82 13.01 11.93 7.99
CA PRO A 82 12.17 13.09 7.70
C PRO A 82 12.97 14.38 7.89
N ALA A 83 12.97 15.23 6.86
CA ALA A 83 13.68 16.50 6.91
C ALA A 83 13.14 17.33 8.09
N THR A 84 14.04 17.91 8.88
CA THR A 84 13.67 18.88 9.92
C THR A 84 13.47 20.24 9.27
N PHE A 85 12.37 20.91 9.62
CA PHE A 85 12.00 22.21 9.06
C PHE A 85 12.09 23.29 10.15
N PRO A 86 13.28 23.87 10.39
CA PRO A 86 13.47 24.80 11.50
C PRO A 86 12.73 26.12 11.26
N CYS A 87 12.01 26.60 12.27
CA CYS A 87 11.33 27.88 12.27
C CYS A 87 12.34 29.04 12.31
N SER A 88 12.19 30.01 11.41
CA SER A 88 13.04 31.22 11.39
C SER A 88 12.88 32.13 12.61
N GLY A 89 11.74 32.04 13.32
CA GLY A 89 11.45 32.88 14.49
C GLY A 89 12.05 32.38 15.80
N CYS A 90 11.98 31.09 16.08
CA CYS A 90 12.43 30.51 17.36
C CYS A 90 13.35 29.29 17.24
N GLY A 91 13.60 28.78 16.02
CA GLY A 91 14.41 27.59 15.78
C GLY A 91 13.73 26.26 16.09
N GLY A 92 12.48 26.25 16.60
CA GLY A 92 11.71 25.02 16.78
C GLY A 92 11.21 24.44 15.45
N ASP A 93 10.90 23.15 15.41
CA ASP A 93 10.45 22.49 14.18
C ASP A 93 9.04 22.93 13.76
N LEU A 94 8.87 23.23 12.47
CA LEU A 94 7.60 23.54 11.83
C LEU A 94 6.85 22.23 11.54
N ILE A 95 5.56 22.18 11.85
CA ILE A 95 4.70 21.01 11.66
C ILE A 95 3.72 21.29 10.53
N PHE A 96 3.43 20.29 9.69
CA PHE A 96 2.40 20.44 8.66
C PHE A 96 1.01 20.61 9.29
N SER A 97 0.28 21.64 8.86
CA SER A 97 -1.06 21.96 9.32
C SER A 97 -2.10 21.34 8.38
N PRO A 98 -2.89 20.34 8.83
CA PRO A 98 -3.92 19.70 8.02
C PRO A 98 -4.89 20.69 7.38
N GLY A 99 -5.20 20.48 6.09
CA GLY A 99 -6.19 21.28 5.37
C GLY A 99 -5.78 22.73 5.02
N ALA A 100 -4.68 23.25 5.57
CA ALA A 100 -4.27 24.64 5.37
C ALA A 100 -3.14 24.84 4.33
N ALA A 101 -2.52 23.76 3.86
CA ALA A 101 -1.33 23.78 2.99
C ALA A 101 -0.19 24.67 3.54
N LYS A 102 -0.07 24.73 4.86
CA LYS A 102 0.90 25.55 5.60
C LYS A 102 1.64 24.69 6.60
N MET A 103 2.80 25.16 7.03
CA MET A 103 3.50 24.63 8.19
C MET A 103 3.45 25.66 9.31
N GLU A 104 3.25 25.20 10.54
CA GLU A 104 3.08 26.02 11.74
C GLU A 104 4.08 25.61 12.82
N CYS A 105 4.68 26.60 13.48
CA CYS A 105 5.54 26.36 14.61
C CYS A 105 4.70 26.24 15.89
N PRO A 106 4.70 25.09 16.60
CA PRO A 106 3.91 24.91 17.82
C PRO A 106 4.42 25.76 19.00
N TYR A 107 5.62 26.32 18.90
CA TYR A 107 6.27 27.08 19.98
C TYR A 107 6.01 28.58 19.91
N CYS A 108 6.06 29.17 18.71
CA CYS A 108 5.92 30.62 18.53
C CYS A 108 4.72 31.03 17.66
N GLY A 109 4.00 30.07 17.07
CA GLY A 109 2.83 30.33 16.22
C GLY A 109 3.16 30.90 14.83
N ALA A 110 4.45 30.95 14.45
CA ALA A 110 4.83 31.35 13.10
C ALA A 110 4.26 30.37 12.07
N THR A 111 3.69 30.90 10.99
CA THR A 111 3.15 30.10 9.88
C THR A 111 3.93 30.41 8.61
N VAL A 112 4.24 29.36 7.85
CA VAL A 112 4.88 29.45 6.53
C VAL A 112 4.07 28.63 5.53
N GLU A 113 4.15 28.98 4.25
CA GLU A 113 3.57 28.14 3.21
C GLU A 113 4.30 26.81 3.13
N CYS A 114 3.55 25.71 2.96
CA CYS A 114 4.17 24.41 2.75
C CYS A 114 4.83 24.42 1.36
N PRO A 115 6.11 24.02 1.23
CA PRO A 115 6.75 23.90 -0.06
C PRO A 115 5.90 23.06 -1.02
N ALA A 116 5.60 23.61 -2.19
CA ALA A 116 4.86 22.87 -3.19
C ALA A 116 5.70 21.65 -3.62
N PRO A 117 5.14 20.44 -3.57
CA PRO A 117 5.86 19.24 -3.97
C PRO A 117 6.15 19.30 -5.46
N THR A 118 7.40 19.04 -5.81
CA THR A 118 7.88 19.05 -7.20
C THR A 118 7.85 17.63 -7.75
N GLY A 119 7.19 17.42 -8.89
CA GLY A 119 7.19 16.14 -9.58
C GLY A 119 5.81 15.76 -10.11
N GLN A 120 5.74 14.60 -10.75
CA GLN A 120 4.50 13.95 -11.15
C GLN A 120 4.46 12.57 -10.51
N VAL A 121 3.24 12.12 -10.18
CA VAL A 121 3.02 10.77 -9.69
C VAL A 121 2.95 9.85 -10.90
N PHE A 122 3.88 8.90 -10.99
CA PHE A 122 3.93 7.92 -12.06
C PHE A 122 3.66 6.53 -11.50
N GLU A 123 3.00 5.72 -12.31
CA GLU A 123 2.94 4.29 -12.11
C GLU A 123 4.22 3.64 -12.65
N HIS A 124 4.66 2.60 -11.96
CA HIS A 124 5.84 1.86 -12.32
C HIS A 124 5.45 0.45 -12.77
N ASP A 125 6.14 -0.04 -13.78
CA ASP A 125 5.97 -1.41 -14.24
C ASP A 125 6.45 -2.39 -13.15
N PHE A 126 5.60 -3.37 -12.84
CA PHE A 126 5.79 -4.29 -11.72
C PHE A 126 7.00 -5.21 -11.91
N GLU A 127 7.14 -5.82 -13.09
CA GLU A 127 8.17 -6.84 -13.35
C GLU A 127 9.57 -6.22 -13.43
N SER A 128 9.69 -5.06 -14.07
CA SER A 128 10.96 -4.32 -14.16
C SER A 128 11.43 -3.85 -12.78
N GLN A 129 10.52 -3.32 -11.94
CA GLN A 129 10.87 -2.91 -10.59
C GLN A 129 11.29 -4.11 -9.73
N LEU A 130 10.55 -5.21 -9.80
CA LEU A 130 10.85 -6.42 -9.04
C LEU A 130 12.23 -6.97 -9.39
N SER A 131 12.54 -7.06 -10.69
CA SER A 131 13.85 -7.46 -11.18
C SER A 131 14.97 -6.52 -10.72
N SER A 132 14.68 -5.21 -10.68
CA SER A 132 15.61 -4.20 -10.17
C SER A 132 15.90 -4.38 -8.68
N LEU A 133 14.86 -4.57 -7.86
CA LEU A 133 14.98 -4.79 -6.41
C LEU A 133 15.78 -6.05 -6.09
N GLU A 134 15.54 -7.14 -6.82
CA GLU A 134 16.31 -8.39 -6.70
C GLU A 134 17.80 -8.19 -7.09
N SER A 135 18.08 -7.25 -7.98
CA SER A 135 19.42 -6.90 -8.45
C SER A 135 20.13 -5.82 -7.62
N GLY A 136 19.55 -5.40 -6.48
CA GLY A 136 20.14 -4.39 -5.59
C GLY A 136 19.86 -2.94 -5.98
N ALA A 137 18.67 -2.65 -6.48
CA ALA A 137 18.22 -1.32 -6.87
C ALA A 137 18.47 -0.21 -5.82
N VAL A 138 18.48 1.02 -6.33
CA VAL A 138 18.49 2.24 -5.52
C VAL A 138 17.28 2.25 -4.60
N THR A 139 17.57 2.07 -3.32
CA THR A 139 16.63 2.16 -2.20
C THR A 139 17.02 3.36 -1.36
N THR A 140 16.04 3.93 -0.65
CA THR A 140 16.32 4.99 0.31
C THR A 140 16.58 4.36 1.67
N THR A 141 17.70 4.72 2.29
CA THR A 141 18.00 4.29 3.64
C THR A 141 17.15 5.09 4.63
N VAL A 142 16.13 4.49 5.23
CA VAL A 142 15.34 5.14 6.29
C VAL A 142 15.80 4.68 7.65
N THR A 143 15.43 5.45 8.66
CA THR A 143 15.76 5.21 10.05
C THR A 143 14.52 4.68 10.77
N GLU A 144 14.54 3.41 11.18
CA GLU A 144 13.37 2.69 11.65
C GLU A 144 13.51 2.19 13.09
N VAL A 145 12.39 2.10 13.79
CA VAL A 145 12.27 1.42 15.08
C VAL A 145 11.15 0.40 15.05
N ASN A 146 11.48 -0.80 15.53
CA ASN A 146 10.56 -1.92 15.65
C ASN A 146 9.95 -1.95 17.05
N CYS A 147 8.62 -1.95 17.12
CA CYS A 147 7.92 -2.08 18.38
C CYS A 147 7.84 -3.55 18.81
N GLU A 148 8.55 -3.93 19.88
CA GLU A 148 8.54 -5.31 20.39
C GLU A 148 7.16 -5.78 20.89
N ALA A 149 6.26 -4.86 21.24
CA ALA A 149 4.94 -5.19 21.78
C ALA A 149 3.87 -5.48 20.71
N CYS A 150 3.97 -4.88 19.52
CA CYS A 150 2.95 -5.04 18.47
C CYS A 150 3.50 -5.35 17.08
N GLY A 151 4.83 -5.39 16.91
CA GLY A 151 5.48 -5.71 15.63
C GLY A 151 5.59 -4.53 14.65
N ALA A 152 5.02 -3.36 14.96
CA ALA A 152 5.05 -2.21 14.08
C ALA A 152 6.46 -1.70 13.77
N THR A 153 6.75 -1.41 12.51
CA THR A 153 7.99 -0.77 12.05
C THR A 153 7.73 0.69 11.69
N ASN A 154 8.17 1.60 12.56
CA ASN A 154 7.91 3.03 12.41
C ASN A 154 9.17 3.75 11.92
N GLN A 155 9.02 4.67 10.99
CA GLN A 155 10.05 5.64 10.65
C GLN A 155 10.10 6.70 11.75
N LEU A 156 11.31 6.98 12.22
CA LEU A 156 11.58 8.02 13.20
C LEU A 156 12.48 9.09 12.61
N GLU A 157 12.41 10.27 13.21
CA GLU A 157 13.42 11.29 12.99
C GLU A 157 14.79 10.78 13.41
N ALA A 158 15.85 11.17 12.68
CA ALA A 158 17.20 10.64 12.84
C ALA A 158 17.80 10.77 14.27
N ASN A 159 17.24 11.64 15.11
CA ASN A 159 17.69 11.89 16.48
C ASN A 159 16.69 11.41 17.57
N ALA A 160 15.56 10.81 17.20
CA ALA A 160 14.55 10.37 18.15
C ALA A 160 14.92 8.98 18.70
N THR A 161 15.47 8.93 19.92
CA THR A 161 15.83 7.68 20.61
C THR A 161 14.77 7.16 21.56
N SER A 162 13.73 7.96 21.83
CA SER A 162 12.62 7.60 22.70
C SER A 162 11.30 8.14 22.16
N GLY A 163 10.22 7.42 22.44
CA GLY A 163 8.89 7.78 21.98
C GLY A 163 7.84 6.79 22.47
N GLU A 164 6.65 6.89 21.91
CA GLU A 164 5.54 5.97 22.19
C GLU A 164 4.94 5.51 20.87
N CYS A 165 4.81 4.19 20.70
CA CYS A 165 4.26 3.58 19.50
C CYS A 165 2.85 4.09 19.20
N ALA A 166 2.57 4.50 17.96
CA ALA A 166 1.25 4.93 17.53
C ALA A 166 0.19 3.80 17.60
N PHE A 167 0.62 2.57 17.37
CA PHE A 167 -0.29 1.42 17.22
C PHE A 167 -0.71 0.78 18.53
N CYS A 168 0.09 0.87 19.60
CA CYS A 168 -0.21 0.20 20.87
C CYS A 168 0.01 1.06 22.12
N GLY A 169 0.62 2.24 21.99
CA GLY A 169 0.92 3.09 23.14
C GLY A 169 2.09 2.61 24.00
N THR A 170 2.85 1.58 23.58
CA THR A 170 4.04 1.14 24.31
C THR A 170 5.15 2.19 24.16
N PRO A 171 5.71 2.72 25.26
CA PRO A 171 6.89 3.55 25.19
C PRO A 171 8.09 2.72 24.76
N PHE A 172 8.98 3.30 23.96
CA PHE A 172 10.21 2.66 23.54
C PHE A 172 11.41 3.58 23.80
N VAL A 173 12.56 2.95 24.05
CA VAL A 173 13.88 3.57 24.04
C VAL A 173 14.77 2.64 23.23
N GLN A 174 14.98 2.96 21.97
CA GLN A 174 15.71 2.10 21.03
C GLN A 174 16.60 2.95 20.14
N GLN A 175 17.76 2.39 19.77
CA GLN A 175 18.56 2.97 18.72
C GLN A 175 17.90 2.64 17.38
N PRO A 176 17.58 3.65 16.57
CA PRO A 176 17.03 3.41 15.25
C PRO A 176 18.00 2.62 14.37
N LYS A 177 17.45 1.77 13.50
CA LYS A 177 18.23 0.98 12.54
C LYS A 177 18.05 1.56 11.14
N SER A 178 19.13 1.54 10.37
CA SER A 178 19.06 1.83 8.94
C SER A 178 18.43 0.66 8.19
N ALA A 179 17.40 0.94 7.41
CA ALA A 179 16.77 -0.02 6.51
C ALA A 179 16.67 0.57 5.12
N ASN A 180 16.86 -0.26 4.10
CA ASN A 180 16.74 0.14 2.71
C ASN A 180 15.32 -0.14 2.23
N VAL A 181 14.56 0.91 1.95
CA VAL A 181 13.16 0.82 1.51
C VAL A 181 12.95 1.53 0.18
N ILE A 182 11.93 1.11 -0.56
CA ILE A 182 11.42 1.87 -1.70
C ILE A 182 10.87 3.19 -1.16
N GLN A 183 11.24 4.31 -1.78
CA GLN A 183 10.71 5.61 -1.37
C GLN A 183 9.25 5.74 -1.85
N PRO A 184 8.33 6.26 -1.03
CA PRO A 184 6.98 6.56 -1.50
C PRO A 184 7.03 7.58 -2.65
N GLN A 185 6.20 7.36 -3.67
CA GLN A 185 6.09 8.27 -4.82
C GLN A 185 5.10 9.40 -4.54
N ALA A 186 4.04 9.09 -3.77
CA ALA A 186 2.97 10.02 -3.49
C ALA A 186 2.38 9.81 -2.10
N LEU A 187 1.62 10.79 -1.65
CA LEU A 187 0.83 10.73 -0.43
C LEU A 187 -0.43 11.56 -0.58
N LEU A 188 -1.44 11.26 0.24
CA LEU A 188 -2.55 12.17 0.47
C LEU A 188 -2.23 13.06 1.67
N PRO A 189 -2.21 14.40 1.54
CA PRO A 189 -1.99 15.28 2.69
C PRO A 189 -3.13 15.13 3.72
N PHE A 190 -2.82 15.25 5.01
CA PHE A 190 -3.88 15.37 6.03
C PHE A 190 -4.82 16.55 5.69
N SER A 191 -6.13 16.31 5.63
CA SER A 191 -7.12 17.39 5.51
C SER A 191 -7.87 17.62 6.82
N ILE A 192 -8.17 16.55 7.55
CA ILE A 192 -8.87 16.60 8.83
C ILE A 192 -7.90 16.93 9.94
N THR A 193 -8.21 17.98 10.69
CA THR A 193 -7.43 18.41 11.86
C THR A 193 -7.57 17.42 13.02
N ARG A 194 -6.63 17.51 13.96
CA ARG A 194 -6.65 16.67 15.15
C ARG A 194 -7.93 16.82 15.98
N ASP A 195 -8.42 18.05 16.13
CA ASP A 195 -9.60 18.34 16.94
C ASP A 195 -10.88 17.81 16.29
N GLU A 196 -10.97 17.89 14.96
CA GLU A 196 -12.04 17.25 14.19
C GLU A 196 -11.99 15.72 14.33
N GLY A 197 -10.79 15.13 14.28
CA GLY A 197 -10.61 13.70 14.53
C GLY A 197 -11.10 13.29 15.93
N ILE A 198 -10.78 14.06 16.97
CA ILE A 198 -11.28 13.82 18.34
C ILE A 198 -12.80 13.88 18.39
N LYS A 199 -13.42 14.81 17.65
CA LYS A 199 -14.88 14.92 17.57
C LYS A 199 -15.51 13.69 16.89
N LEU A 200 -15.02 13.29 15.73
CA LEU A 200 -15.49 12.10 14.99
C LEU A 200 -15.41 10.84 15.85
N PHE A 201 -14.30 10.68 16.57
CA PHE A 201 -14.11 9.59 17.51
C PHE A 201 -15.17 9.57 18.63
N ARG A 202 -15.46 10.72 19.23
CA ARG A 202 -16.48 10.83 20.29
C ARG A 202 -17.87 10.47 19.78
N GLU A 203 -18.20 10.90 18.56
CA GLU A 203 -19.47 10.57 17.89
C GLU A 203 -19.58 9.07 17.62
N TRP A 204 -18.53 8.46 17.08
CA TRP A 204 -18.47 7.02 16.84
C TRP A 204 -18.62 6.21 18.13
N ILE A 205 -17.87 6.52 19.20
CA ILE A 205 -18.05 5.82 20.50
C ILE A 205 -19.46 6.02 21.07
N GLY A 206 -20.05 7.21 20.86
CA GLY A 206 -21.42 7.51 21.23
C GLY A 206 -22.42 6.52 20.64
N SER A 207 -22.25 6.17 19.35
CA SER A 207 -23.13 5.28 18.58
C SER A 207 -23.03 3.80 18.98
N LEU A 208 -21.94 3.38 19.64
CA LEU A 208 -21.75 1.99 20.06
C LEU A 208 -22.68 1.62 21.23
N TRP A 209 -23.80 0.97 20.93
CA TRP A 209 -24.79 0.58 21.93
C TRP A 209 -24.27 -0.48 22.92
N PHE A 210 -23.57 -1.50 22.39
CA PHE A 210 -23.01 -2.61 23.16
C PHE A 210 -21.62 -2.36 23.76
N ALA A 211 -21.07 -1.15 23.61
CA ALA A 211 -19.79 -0.79 24.22
C ALA A 211 -19.92 -0.69 25.77
N PRO A 212 -18.93 -1.17 26.54
CA PRO A 212 -18.86 -0.96 27.99
C PRO A 212 -18.89 0.53 28.36
N ASN A 213 -19.53 0.88 29.47
CA ASN A 213 -19.61 2.29 29.92
C ASN A 213 -18.23 2.89 30.23
N LYS A 214 -17.28 2.08 30.72
CA LYS A 214 -15.88 2.49 30.92
C LYS A 214 -15.21 2.95 29.62
N LEU A 215 -15.54 2.35 28.48
CA LEU A 215 -15.04 2.80 27.18
C LEU A 215 -15.54 4.22 26.85
N LYS A 216 -16.82 4.50 27.12
CA LYS A 216 -17.40 5.83 26.93
C LYS A 216 -16.79 6.89 27.86
N GLN A 217 -16.19 6.49 28.98
CA GLN A 217 -15.43 7.38 29.86
C GLN A 217 -14.04 7.67 29.29
N PHE A 218 -13.30 6.65 28.83
CA PHE A 218 -12.03 6.84 28.13
C PHE A 218 -12.16 7.78 26.92
N ALA A 219 -13.31 7.76 26.25
CA ALA A 219 -13.54 8.63 25.10
C ALA A 219 -13.55 10.13 25.44
N ARG A 220 -13.82 10.49 26.69
CA ARG A 220 -13.83 11.87 27.17
C ARG A 220 -12.41 12.40 27.36
N ASP A 221 -11.50 11.53 27.77
CA ASP A 221 -10.12 11.84 28.16
C ASP A 221 -9.11 11.57 27.03
N ILE A 222 -9.58 11.50 25.76
CA ILE A 222 -8.69 11.21 24.65
C ILE A 222 -7.80 12.41 24.32
N GLU A 223 -6.66 12.44 24.99
CA GLU A 223 -5.57 13.38 24.73
C GLU A 223 -4.56 12.81 23.73
N LYS A 224 -4.69 11.55 23.31
CA LYS A 224 -3.66 10.82 22.55
C LYS A 224 -4.10 10.38 21.15
N LEU A 225 -4.73 11.26 20.38
CA LEU A 225 -4.86 11.05 18.94
C LEU A 225 -3.50 11.36 18.28
N LYS A 226 -2.96 10.37 17.56
CA LYS A 226 -1.69 10.47 16.83
C LYS A 226 -1.97 10.43 15.33
N GLY A 227 -1.29 11.29 14.57
CA GLY A 227 -1.38 11.27 13.12
C GLY A 227 -0.30 10.34 12.56
N LEU A 228 -0.72 9.45 11.66
CA LEU A 228 0.10 8.39 11.08
C LEU A 228 -0.14 8.30 9.58
N TYR A 229 0.92 8.12 8.81
CA TYR A 229 0.86 7.69 7.42
C TYR A 229 0.97 6.17 7.32
N LEU A 230 -0.04 5.55 6.72
CA LEU A 230 -0.07 4.12 6.45
C LEU A 230 0.46 3.83 5.04
N PRO A 231 1.43 2.90 4.89
CA PRO A 231 1.96 2.53 3.60
C PRO A 231 0.94 1.68 2.84
N HIS A 232 0.71 2.04 1.57
CA HIS A 232 -0.19 1.32 0.68
C HIS A 232 0.44 1.12 -0.69
N TRP A 233 0.19 -0.03 -1.27
CA TRP A 233 0.36 -0.27 -2.69
C TRP A 233 -0.95 0.06 -3.40
N THR A 234 -0.87 0.70 -4.55
CA THR A 234 -1.96 0.63 -5.55
C THR A 234 -1.47 -0.22 -6.70
N TYR A 235 -2.34 -1.08 -7.23
CA TYR A 235 -2.05 -1.91 -8.39
C TYR A 235 -3.09 -1.69 -9.46
N ASP A 236 -2.61 -1.54 -10.69
CA ASP A 236 -3.42 -1.61 -11.88
C ASP A 236 -3.09 -2.90 -12.59
N SER A 237 -4.10 -3.53 -13.18
CA SER A 237 -3.88 -4.73 -13.98
C SER A 237 -5.06 -4.98 -14.91
N ASP A 238 -4.73 -5.37 -16.14
CA ASP A 238 -5.69 -5.97 -17.05
C ASP A 238 -5.77 -7.47 -16.78
N THR A 239 -6.99 -8.00 -16.78
CA THR A 239 -7.25 -9.41 -16.52
C THR A 239 -8.02 -10.05 -17.66
N THR A 240 -7.60 -11.25 -18.03
CA THR A 240 -8.32 -12.14 -18.93
C THR A 240 -8.58 -13.45 -18.22
N THR A 241 -9.85 -13.81 -18.05
CA THR A 241 -10.25 -15.03 -17.33
C THR A 241 -11.03 -15.96 -18.22
N ASP A 242 -10.49 -17.15 -18.45
CA ASP A 242 -11.22 -18.27 -19.05
C ASP A 242 -11.98 -19.01 -17.96
N TYR A 243 -13.24 -19.37 -18.21
CA TYR A 243 -14.07 -20.06 -17.21
C TYR A 243 -14.91 -21.20 -17.79
N MET A 244 -15.29 -22.14 -16.92
CA MET A 244 -16.28 -23.18 -17.17
C MET A 244 -17.27 -23.25 -16.00
N GLY A 245 -18.53 -23.50 -16.31
CA GLY A 245 -19.61 -23.49 -15.34
C GLY A 245 -20.94 -23.99 -15.90
N GLU A 246 -22.02 -23.63 -15.22
CA GLU A 246 -23.38 -23.93 -15.63
C GLU A 246 -24.32 -22.74 -15.39
N ARG A 247 -25.23 -22.58 -16.34
CA ARG A 247 -26.40 -21.71 -16.28
C ARG A 247 -27.59 -22.52 -15.77
N GLY A 248 -28.16 -22.09 -14.65
CA GLY A 248 -29.38 -22.62 -14.08
C GLY A 248 -30.58 -21.79 -14.51
N GLU A 249 -31.58 -22.44 -15.11
CA GLU A 249 -32.86 -21.81 -15.42
C GLU A 249 -33.98 -22.44 -14.59
N HIS A 250 -34.75 -21.60 -13.92
CA HIS A 250 -35.87 -22.03 -13.11
C HIS A 250 -37.06 -22.40 -13.99
N TYR A 251 -37.67 -23.53 -13.64
CA TYR A 251 -38.96 -23.93 -14.18
C TYR A 251 -39.82 -24.51 -13.06
N TYR A 252 -41.13 -24.47 -13.25
CA TYR A 252 -42.08 -24.93 -12.26
C TYR A 252 -42.72 -26.23 -12.75
N GLU A 253 -42.67 -27.26 -11.92
CA GLU A 253 -43.37 -28.52 -12.13
C GLU A 253 -44.52 -28.66 -11.13
N THR A 254 -45.62 -29.26 -11.58
CA THR A 254 -46.75 -29.56 -10.71
C THR A 254 -46.51 -30.89 -10.01
N GLU A 255 -46.34 -30.86 -8.69
CA GLU A 255 -46.19 -32.06 -7.86
C GLU A 255 -47.53 -32.40 -7.20
N HIS A 256 -47.95 -33.66 -7.35
CA HIS A 256 -49.12 -34.21 -6.67
C HIS A 256 -48.70 -34.81 -5.32
N TYR A 257 -49.38 -34.41 -4.24
CA TYR A 257 -49.16 -34.99 -2.91
C TYR A 257 -50.50 -35.21 -2.20
N THR A 258 -50.51 -36.13 -1.23
CA THR A 258 -51.69 -36.40 -0.40
C THR A 258 -51.52 -35.66 0.93
N ASP A 259 -52.52 -34.87 1.32
CA ASP A 259 -52.50 -34.18 2.61
C ASP A 259 -52.81 -35.13 3.78
N SER A 260 -52.66 -34.64 5.01
CA SER A 260 -52.94 -35.41 6.24
C SER A 260 -54.41 -35.85 6.38
N GLU A 261 -55.32 -35.32 5.55
CA GLU A 261 -56.74 -35.70 5.48
C GLU A 261 -57.02 -36.72 4.36
N GLY A 262 -55.98 -37.20 3.66
CA GLY A 262 -56.12 -38.16 2.56
C GLY A 262 -56.55 -37.55 1.23
N LYS A 263 -56.59 -36.21 1.09
CA LYS A 263 -56.98 -35.55 -0.17
C LYS A 263 -55.76 -35.31 -1.06
N SER A 264 -55.88 -35.64 -2.34
CA SER A 264 -54.86 -35.33 -3.34
C SER A 264 -54.88 -33.82 -3.64
N ARG A 265 -53.73 -33.16 -3.50
CA ARG A 265 -53.52 -31.75 -3.84
C ARG A 265 -52.33 -31.62 -4.77
N THR A 266 -52.27 -30.49 -5.47
CA THR A 266 -51.12 -30.09 -6.29
C THR A 266 -50.41 -28.89 -5.68
N ARG A 267 -49.09 -28.84 -5.84
CA ARG A 267 -48.29 -27.64 -5.57
C ARG A 267 -47.30 -27.41 -6.70
N GLN A 268 -46.99 -26.14 -6.97
CA GLN A 268 -45.90 -25.78 -7.88
C GLN A 268 -44.57 -25.92 -7.13
N VAL A 269 -43.66 -26.73 -7.66
CA VAL A 269 -42.31 -26.92 -7.12
C VAL A 269 -41.33 -26.30 -8.10
N ARG A 270 -40.49 -25.39 -7.59
CA ARG A 270 -39.40 -24.80 -8.37
C ARG A 270 -38.31 -25.84 -8.58
N ARG A 271 -37.97 -26.11 -9.82
CA ARG A 271 -36.82 -26.92 -10.25
C ARG A 271 -35.84 -26.02 -11.02
N THR A 272 -34.57 -26.41 -11.06
CA THR A 272 -33.54 -25.73 -11.83
C THR A 272 -33.00 -26.68 -12.88
N ARG A 273 -33.02 -26.28 -14.14
CA ARG A 273 -32.39 -27.01 -15.24
C ARG A 273 -31.03 -26.38 -15.50
N TRP A 274 -29.98 -27.21 -15.50
CA TRP A 274 -28.60 -26.77 -15.68
C TRP A 274 -28.14 -27.01 -17.10
N TYR A 275 -27.50 -26.01 -17.69
CA TYR A 275 -26.89 -26.06 -19.01
C TYR A 275 -25.42 -25.66 -18.89
N HIS A 276 -24.52 -26.38 -19.56
CA HIS A 276 -23.11 -26.01 -19.58
C HIS A 276 -22.89 -24.62 -20.15
N ALA A 277 -22.01 -23.86 -19.52
CA ALA A 277 -21.58 -22.54 -19.95
C ALA A 277 -20.06 -22.45 -19.83
N SER A 278 -19.41 -21.87 -20.84
CA SER A 278 -17.99 -21.55 -20.78
C SER A 278 -17.74 -20.30 -21.61
N GLY A 279 -16.76 -19.53 -21.21
CA GLY A 279 -16.48 -18.26 -21.86
C GLY A 279 -15.17 -17.66 -21.40
N ARG A 280 -14.94 -16.45 -21.86
CA ARG A 280 -13.80 -15.62 -21.49
C ARG A 280 -14.32 -14.25 -21.13
N VAL A 281 -13.91 -13.75 -19.96
CA VAL A 281 -14.22 -12.40 -19.51
C VAL A 281 -12.95 -11.57 -19.40
N TRP A 282 -13.10 -10.27 -19.60
CA TRP A 282 -12.04 -9.28 -19.47
C TRP A 282 -12.46 -8.21 -18.50
N LEU A 283 -11.56 -7.85 -17.58
CA LEU A 283 -11.73 -6.75 -16.64
C LEU A 283 -10.43 -5.96 -16.57
N LYS A 284 -10.55 -4.64 -16.48
CA LYS A 284 -9.45 -3.74 -16.15
C LYS A 284 -9.65 -3.27 -14.72
N PHE A 285 -8.59 -3.37 -13.92
CA PHE A 285 -8.54 -2.86 -12.57
C PHE A 285 -7.59 -1.68 -12.51
N ASP A 286 -8.01 -0.63 -11.81
CA ASP A 286 -7.33 0.64 -11.66
C ASP A 286 -7.35 0.99 -10.17
N ASP A 287 -6.18 1.26 -9.61
CA ASP A 287 -5.95 1.61 -8.21
C ASP A 287 -6.51 0.63 -7.18
N ILE A 288 -6.24 -0.67 -7.35
CA ILE A 288 -6.52 -1.66 -6.30
C ILE A 288 -5.62 -1.39 -5.09
N LEU A 289 -6.22 -0.82 -4.05
CA LEU A 289 -5.55 -0.46 -2.81
C LEU A 289 -5.24 -1.69 -1.97
N VAL A 290 -3.98 -1.81 -1.55
CA VAL A 290 -3.52 -2.89 -0.66
C VAL A 290 -2.67 -2.29 0.46
N PRO A 291 -3.06 -2.45 1.74
CA PRO A 291 -2.20 -2.09 2.86
C PRO A 291 -0.87 -2.83 2.78
N ALA A 292 0.23 -2.08 2.85
CA ALA A 292 1.59 -2.61 2.69
C ALA A 292 2.21 -3.03 4.04
N SER A 293 1.40 -3.16 5.10
CA SER A 293 1.80 -3.67 6.40
C SER A 293 0.68 -4.54 7.02
N ASP A 294 1.06 -5.39 7.98
CA ASP A 294 0.12 -6.25 8.73
C ASP A 294 -0.03 -5.82 10.20
N THR A 295 0.50 -4.65 10.57
CA THR A 295 0.45 -4.14 11.95
C THR A 295 -0.98 -3.87 12.43
N LEU A 296 -1.84 -3.40 11.52
CA LEU A 296 -3.27 -3.19 11.74
C LEU A 296 -4.07 -4.32 11.09
N PRO A 297 -5.16 -4.79 11.72
CA PRO A 297 -6.00 -5.80 11.08
C PRO A 297 -6.60 -5.24 9.79
N ARG A 298 -6.29 -5.89 8.66
CA ARG A 298 -6.66 -5.44 7.29
C ARG A 298 -8.14 -5.08 7.16
N LYS A 299 -9.03 -5.87 7.76
CA LYS A 299 -10.48 -5.59 7.80
C LYS A 299 -10.79 -4.13 8.14
N TYR A 300 -10.16 -3.56 9.18
CA TYR A 300 -10.45 -2.18 9.58
C TYR A 300 -9.74 -1.15 8.72
N VAL A 301 -8.61 -1.50 8.09
CA VAL A 301 -7.87 -0.59 7.20
C VAL A 301 -8.58 -0.49 5.85
N ASP A 302 -9.01 -1.61 5.29
CA ASP A 302 -9.79 -1.68 4.05
C ASP A 302 -11.15 -0.97 4.21
N GLU A 303 -11.79 -1.10 5.38
CA GLU A 303 -13.05 -0.40 5.69
C GLU A 303 -12.90 1.13 5.90
N LEU A 304 -11.68 1.70 5.80
CA LEU A 304 -11.48 3.17 5.78
C LEU A 304 -11.78 3.80 4.42
N GLU A 305 -11.94 2.99 3.38
CA GLU A 305 -12.39 3.43 2.06
C GLU A 305 -13.77 4.11 2.12
N PRO A 306 -14.08 5.05 1.19
CA PRO A 306 -13.29 5.42 0.01
C PRO A 306 -12.15 6.41 0.29
N TRP A 307 -11.14 6.39 -0.57
CA TRP A 307 -10.05 7.37 -0.60
C TRP A 307 -10.16 8.27 -1.84
N ASP A 308 -9.81 9.55 -1.71
CA ASP A 308 -9.78 10.50 -2.80
C ASP A 308 -8.44 10.48 -3.53
N LEU A 309 -8.07 9.34 -4.13
CA LEU A 309 -6.76 9.11 -4.75
C LEU A 309 -6.40 10.11 -5.86
N GLN A 310 -7.37 10.78 -6.48
CA GLN A 310 -7.12 11.85 -7.45
C GLN A 310 -6.41 13.08 -6.84
N ALA A 311 -6.47 13.23 -5.51
CA ALA A 311 -5.76 14.28 -4.78
C ALA A 311 -4.34 13.85 -4.35
N LEU A 312 -3.85 12.71 -4.84
CA LEU A 312 -2.48 12.26 -4.60
C LEU A 312 -1.49 13.33 -5.01
N THR A 313 -0.58 13.59 -4.09
CA THR A 313 0.42 14.63 -4.20
C THR A 313 1.80 13.96 -4.20
N PRO A 314 2.76 14.40 -5.03
CA PRO A 314 4.11 13.84 -5.01
C PRO A 314 4.70 13.90 -3.59
N TYR A 315 5.42 12.86 -3.22
CA TYR A 315 5.99 12.74 -1.88
C TYR A 315 6.91 13.93 -1.56
N SER A 316 6.74 14.50 -0.37
CA SER A 316 7.62 15.52 0.19
C SER A 316 7.67 15.36 1.71
N ASP A 317 8.88 15.44 2.27
CA ASP A 317 9.13 15.33 3.72
C ASP A 317 8.33 16.38 4.52
N SER A 318 7.99 17.51 3.90
CA SER A 318 7.21 18.58 4.54
C SER A 318 5.84 18.09 5.04
N TYR A 319 5.19 17.16 4.34
CA TYR A 319 3.91 16.60 4.76
C TYR A 319 4.01 15.58 5.89
N LEU A 320 5.20 15.02 6.12
CA LEU A 320 5.46 14.09 7.22
C LEU A 320 5.85 14.82 8.51
N SER A 321 6.21 16.10 8.43
CA SER A 321 6.64 16.84 9.62
C SER A 321 5.51 16.97 10.64
N GLY A 322 5.74 16.44 11.85
CA GLY A 322 4.76 16.32 12.93
C GLY A 322 3.86 15.08 12.88
N PHE A 323 4.08 14.18 11.92
CA PHE A 323 3.37 12.92 11.73
C PHE A 323 4.32 11.73 11.79
N GLN A 324 3.82 10.57 12.22
CA GLN A 324 4.57 9.31 12.10
C GLN A 324 4.31 8.68 10.73
N SER A 325 5.25 7.88 10.23
CA SER A 325 5.02 7.05 9.04
C SER A 325 5.43 5.61 9.37
N GLU A 326 4.60 4.66 8.97
CA GLU A 326 4.96 3.25 9.02
C GLU A 326 5.71 2.85 7.75
N SER A 327 6.71 1.98 7.89
CA SER A 327 7.37 1.34 6.75
C SER A 327 6.63 0.09 6.31
N TYR A 328 6.64 -0.20 5.01
CA TYR A 328 5.99 -1.41 4.52
C TYR A 328 6.71 -2.67 5.04
N THR A 329 5.93 -3.67 5.42
CA THR A 329 6.41 -5.02 5.76
C THR A 329 5.94 -6.06 4.74
N THR A 330 4.85 -5.76 4.02
CA THR A 330 4.40 -6.53 2.86
C THR A 330 5.13 -6.01 1.63
N ASP A 331 5.96 -6.86 1.04
CA ASP A 331 6.72 -6.52 -0.16
C ASP A 331 5.82 -6.37 -1.40
N LEU A 332 6.41 -5.89 -2.50
CA LEU A 332 5.70 -5.64 -3.76
C LEU A 332 5.01 -6.92 -4.29
N ARG A 333 5.68 -8.07 -4.24
CA ARG A 333 5.10 -9.35 -4.72
C ARG A 333 3.97 -9.85 -3.82
N GLY A 334 4.15 -9.78 -2.50
CA GLY A 334 3.13 -10.13 -1.52
C GLY A 334 1.90 -9.24 -1.62
N GLY A 335 2.11 -7.93 -1.80
CA GLY A 335 1.03 -6.96 -2.02
C GLY A 335 0.20 -7.29 -3.25
N PHE A 336 0.84 -7.63 -4.38
CA PHE A 336 0.11 -8.00 -5.59
C PHE A 336 -0.71 -9.29 -5.45
N ASN A 337 -0.24 -10.27 -4.68
CA ASN A 337 -1.05 -11.46 -4.40
C ASN A 337 -2.35 -11.12 -3.64
N ILE A 338 -2.27 -10.16 -2.71
CA ILE A 338 -3.47 -9.66 -2.00
C ILE A 338 -4.37 -8.87 -2.96
N ALA A 339 -3.80 -8.12 -3.90
CA ALA A 339 -4.57 -7.45 -4.94
C ALA A 339 -5.37 -8.46 -5.79
N LYS A 340 -4.79 -9.60 -6.16
CA LYS A 340 -5.50 -10.69 -6.86
C LYS A 340 -6.70 -11.22 -6.06
N ASP A 341 -6.54 -11.38 -4.75
CA ASP A 341 -7.64 -11.79 -3.87
C ASP A 341 -8.75 -10.73 -3.83
N LYS A 342 -8.40 -9.43 -3.85
CA LYS A 342 -9.36 -8.32 -3.95
C LYS A 342 -10.07 -8.24 -5.31
N MET A 343 -9.38 -8.57 -6.42
CA MET A 343 -9.96 -8.58 -7.77
C MET A 343 -10.88 -9.79 -8.02
N ALA A 344 -10.68 -10.89 -7.29
CA ALA A 344 -11.36 -12.17 -7.54
C ALA A 344 -12.90 -12.12 -7.43
N PRO A 345 -13.52 -11.41 -6.46
CA PRO A 345 -14.98 -11.28 -6.38
C PRO A 345 -15.59 -10.60 -7.61
N ASP A 346 -14.97 -9.54 -8.12
CA ASP A 346 -15.44 -8.81 -9.30
C ASP A 346 -15.31 -9.67 -10.57
N ILE A 347 -14.21 -10.42 -10.68
CA ILE A 347 -14.05 -11.45 -11.73
C ILE A 347 -15.17 -12.48 -11.64
N ASP A 348 -15.46 -13.00 -10.44
CA ASP A 348 -16.51 -13.99 -10.24
C ASP A 348 -17.90 -13.43 -10.57
N GLU A 349 -18.17 -12.18 -10.19
CA GLU A 349 -19.41 -11.52 -10.54
C GLU A 349 -19.53 -11.38 -12.06
N LYS A 350 -18.47 -10.91 -12.73
CA LYS A 350 -18.44 -10.79 -14.20
C LYS A 350 -18.66 -12.12 -14.90
N ILE A 351 -18.09 -13.21 -14.41
CA ILE A 351 -18.34 -14.57 -14.92
C ILE A 351 -19.82 -14.94 -14.74
N ARG A 352 -20.42 -14.71 -13.57
CA ARG A 352 -21.84 -15.01 -13.34
C ARG A 352 -22.75 -14.20 -14.28
N TRP A 353 -22.43 -12.93 -14.50
CA TRP A 353 -23.13 -12.10 -15.48
C TRP A 353 -23.02 -12.65 -16.91
N ASP A 354 -21.84 -13.12 -17.32
CA ASP A 354 -21.61 -13.70 -18.64
C ASP A 354 -22.35 -15.05 -18.84
N ILE A 355 -22.37 -15.91 -17.81
CA ILE A 355 -23.15 -17.16 -17.80
C ILE A 355 -24.65 -16.87 -17.93
N GLY A 356 -25.17 -15.89 -17.19
CA GLY A 356 -26.59 -15.53 -17.14
C GLY A 356 -27.48 -16.60 -16.50
N GLY A 357 -28.80 -16.50 -16.71
CA GLY A 357 -29.80 -17.37 -16.08
C GLY A 357 -30.22 -16.93 -14.67
N ASP A 358 -30.98 -17.79 -13.99
CA ASP A 358 -31.51 -17.52 -12.64
C ASP A 358 -30.53 -17.92 -11.52
N GLU A 359 -29.73 -18.96 -11.76
CA GLU A 359 -28.64 -19.40 -10.88
C GLU A 359 -27.39 -19.71 -11.69
N GLN A 360 -26.21 -19.52 -11.10
CA GLN A 360 -24.93 -19.78 -11.78
C GLN A 360 -24.02 -20.66 -10.92
N ARG A 361 -23.29 -21.56 -11.56
CA ARG A 361 -22.21 -22.33 -10.95
C ARG A 361 -20.94 -22.11 -11.74
N ILE A 362 -19.87 -21.78 -11.05
CA ILE A 362 -18.52 -21.69 -11.62
C ILE A 362 -17.78 -22.95 -11.18
N TYR A 363 -17.32 -23.75 -12.13
CA TYR A 363 -16.56 -24.98 -11.86
C TYR A 363 -15.06 -24.74 -11.89
N SER A 364 -14.60 -23.94 -12.85
CA SER A 364 -13.21 -23.54 -12.95
C SER A 364 -13.12 -22.14 -13.55
N LYS A 365 -12.07 -21.44 -13.15
CA LYS A 365 -11.63 -20.18 -13.73
C LYS A 365 -10.11 -20.15 -13.75
N ASN A 366 -9.53 -19.60 -14.80
CA ASN A 366 -8.10 -19.36 -14.90
C ASN A 366 -7.87 -17.91 -15.33
N THR A 367 -7.29 -17.10 -14.45
CA THR A 367 -7.08 -15.68 -14.68
C THR A 367 -5.62 -15.40 -15.02
N TYR A 368 -5.43 -14.75 -16.16
CA TYR A 368 -4.16 -14.18 -16.59
C TYR A 368 -4.16 -12.69 -16.28
N TYR A 369 -3.07 -12.21 -15.69
CA TYR A 369 -2.86 -10.81 -15.33
C TYR A 369 -1.79 -10.24 -16.26
N SER A 370 -2.06 -9.08 -16.86
CA SER A 370 -1.14 -8.35 -17.74
C SER A 370 -1.13 -6.87 -17.41
N ASP A 371 -0.15 -6.15 -18.01
CA ASP A 371 0.00 -4.70 -17.89
C ASP A 371 -0.02 -4.23 -16.43
N ILE A 372 0.72 -4.95 -15.58
CA ILE A 372 0.71 -4.73 -14.13
C ILE A 372 1.58 -3.53 -13.81
N THR A 373 0.95 -2.47 -13.32
CA THR A 373 1.66 -1.31 -12.79
C THR A 373 1.34 -1.12 -11.30
N PHE A 374 2.17 -0.36 -10.61
CA PHE A 374 1.95 -0.07 -9.20
C PHE A 374 2.39 1.34 -8.81
N LYS A 375 1.82 1.83 -7.70
CA LYS A 375 2.29 3.01 -6.97
C LYS A 375 2.56 2.68 -5.51
N TYR A 376 3.64 3.21 -4.94
CA TYR A 376 3.84 3.22 -3.48
C TYR A 376 3.35 4.55 -2.90
N ILE A 377 2.28 4.51 -2.12
CA ILE A 377 1.65 5.70 -1.56
C ILE A 377 1.54 5.65 -0.04
N LEU A 378 1.43 6.84 0.56
CA LEU A 378 1.13 7.00 1.99
C LEU A 378 -0.26 7.61 2.19
N LEU A 379 -1.08 6.95 3.01
CA LEU A 379 -2.44 7.39 3.31
C LEU A 379 -2.54 7.91 4.76
N PRO A 380 -3.11 9.11 4.98
CA PRO A 380 -3.13 9.75 6.29
C PRO A 380 -4.28 9.22 7.14
N VAL A 381 -3.95 8.78 8.35
CA VAL A 381 -4.94 8.36 9.36
C VAL A 381 -4.68 9.00 10.70
N TRP A 382 -5.75 9.27 11.43
CA TRP A 382 -5.66 9.48 12.86
C TRP A 382 -5.85 8.15 13.58
N ILE A 383 -4.89 7.77 14.41
CA ILE A 383 -4.92 6.54 15.18
C ILE A 383 -4.90 6.83 16.67
N SER A 384 -5.67 6.03 17.41
CA SER A 384 -5.58 5.94 18.87
C SER A 384 -5.59 4.48 19.30
N ALA A 385 -4.66 4.13 20.17
CA ALA A 385 -4.61 2.82 20.81
C ALA A 385 -4.97 2.98 22.29
N TYR A 386 -5.89 2.16 22.78
CA TYR A 386 -6.26 2.14 24.19
C TYR A 386 -6.27 0.70 24.71
N ARG A 387 -5.86 0.53 25.97
CA ARG A 387 -5.85 -0.77 26.63
C ARG A 387 -7.13 -0.93 27.45
N PHE A 388 -7.88 -1.99 27.18
CA PHE A 388 -9.04 -2.37 27.99
C PHE A 388 -8.85 -3.79 28.51
N LYS A 389 -8.62 -3.91 29.83
CA LYS A 389 -8.12 -5.14 30.47
C LYS A 389 -6.72 -5.49 29.92
N GLU A 390 -6.54 -6.70 29.40
CA GLU A 390 -5.27 -7.18 28.82
C GLU A 390 -5.23 -7.06 27.28
N THR A 391 -6.26 -6.47 26.66
CA THR A 391 -6.36 -6.37 25.20
C THR A 391 -6.21 -4.91 24.78
N THR A 392 -5.36 -4.68 23.78
CA THR A 392 -5.22 -3.39 23.10
C THR A 392 -6.25 -3.31 22.00
N TYR A 393 -7.02 -2.23 22.01
CA TYR A 393 -7.99 -1.92 20.97
C TYR A 393 -7.51 -0.69 20.23
N ARG A 394 -7.65 -0.73 18.91
CA ARG A 394 -7.25 0.37 18.04
C ARG A 394 -8.45 0.96 17.35
N PHE A 395 -8.27 2.21 16.99
CA PHE A 395 -9.26 3.00 16.34
C PHE A 395 -8.55 3.90 15.33
N LEU A 396 -9.17 4.04 14.16
CA LEU A 396 -8.64 4.65 12.95
C LEU A 396 -9.69 5.63 12.42
N ILE A 397 -9.22 6.80 11.99
CA ILE A 397 -10.02 7.76 11.23
C ILE A 397 -9.28 8.01 9.93
N ASN A 398 -9.99 7.87 8.82
CA ASN A 398 -9.52 8.35 7.54
C ASN A 398 -9.37 9.88 7.63
N ALA A 399 -8.14 10.39 7.57
CA ALA A 399 -7.89 11.83 7.74
C ALA A 399 -8.21 12.68 6.49
N ARG A 400 -8.89 12.07 5.50
CA ARG A 400 -9.44 12.71 4.31
C ARG A 400 -10.95 12.84 4.37
N THR A 401 -11.64 11.74 4.64
CA THR A 401 -13.12 11.63 4.59
C THR A 401 -13.77 11.71 5.97
N GLY A 402 -13.03 11.36 7.02
CA GLY A 402 -13.55 11.25 8.37
C GLY A 402 -14.22 9.91 8.65
N GLU A 403 -14.14 8.93 7.73
CA GLU A 403 -14.62 7.58 7.96
C GLU A 403 -13.91 6.95 9.17
N VAL A 404 -14.67 6.21 9.97
CA VAL A 404 -14.26 5.81 11.31
C VAL A 404 -14.35 4.31 11.50
N GLN A 405 -13.19 3.66 11.63
CA GLN A 405 -13.09 2.23 11.88
C GLN A 405 -12.38 1.93 13.19
N GLY A 406 -12.76 0.85 13.88
CA GLY A 406 -12.09 0.52 15.12
C GLY A 406 -12.57 -0.74 15.79
N GLU A 407 -11.65 -1.31 16.55
CA GLU A 407 -11.92 -2.42 17.44
C GLU A 407 -12.70 -1.92 18.67
N ARG A 408 -13.66 -2.73 19.13
CA ARG A 408 -14.41 -2.43 20.35
C ARG A 408 -14.59 -3.66 21.23
N PRO A 409 -14.46 -3.53 22.57
CA PRO A 409 -14.91 -4.56 23.48
C PRO A 409 -16.44 -4.63 23.49
N TYR A 410 -16.98 -5.83 23.56
CA TYR A 410 -18.43 -6.05 23.74
C TYR A 410 -18.78 -6.20 25.22
N SER A 411 -19.85 -5.53 25.65
CA SER A 411 -20.39 -5.69 27.00
C SER A 411 -21.32 -6.89 27.06
N TRP A 412 -20.80 -8.03 27.55
CA TRP A 412 -21.60 -9.25 27.76
C TRP A 412 -22.84 -8.98 28.61
N VAL A 413 -22.74 -8.14 29.65
CA VAL A 413 -23.89 -7.74 30.49
C VAL A 413 -25.00 -7.09 29.67
N LYS A 414 -24.68 -6.14 28.77
CA LYS A 414 -25.68 -5.50 27.91
C LYS A 414 -26.31 -6.50 26.93
N ILE A 415 -25.51 -7.40 26.38
CA ILE A 415 -25.99 -8.44 25.47
C ILE A 415 -26.91 -9.43 26.20
N THR A 416 -26.53 -9.90 27.39
CA THR A 416 -27.35 -10.80 28.21
C THR A 416 -28.66 -10.15 28.62
N LEU A 417 -28.63 -8.88 29.04
CA LEU A 417 -29.86 -8.14 29.36
C LEU A 417 -30.79 -8.00 28.16
N LEU A 418 -30.25 -7.75 26.96
CA LEU A 418 -31.05 -7.73 25.74
C LEU A 418 -31.68 -9.08 25.42
N ILE A 419 -30.90 -10.17 25.53
CA ILE A 419 -31.41 -11.53 25.31
C ILE A 419 -32.53 -11.86 26.29
N LEU A 420 -32.33 -11.57 27.59
CA LEU A 420 -33.36 -11.77 28.61
C LEU A 420 -34.62 -10.94 28.34
N PHE A 421 -34.46 -9.71 27.88
CA PHE A 421 -35.57 -8.85 27.48
C PHE A 421 -36.35 -9.45 26.30
N ILE A 422 -35.66 -9.90 25.25
CA ILE A 422 -36.29 -10.56 24.09
C ILE A 422 -37.04 -11.83 24.52
N LEU A 423 -36.42 -12.66 25.36
CA LEU A 423 -37.06 -13.87 25.89
C LEU A 423 -38.29 -13.56 26.74
N ALA A 424 -38.24 -12.51 27.56
CA ALA A 424 -39.40 -12.07 28.34
C ALA A 424 -40.54 -11.58 27.43
N VAL A 425 -40.23 -10.84 26.35
CA VAL A 425 -41.23 -10.37 25.38
C VAL A 425 -41.87 -11.57 24.65
N ILE A 426 -41.06 -12.52 24.17
CA ILE A 426 -41.56 -13.74 23.51
C ILE A 426 -42.43 -14.56 24.48
N GLY A 427 -41.96 -14.78 25.70
CA GLY A 427 -42.72 -15.50 26.72
C GLY A 427 -44.06 -14.84 27.04
N THR A 428 -44.09 -13.50 27.09
CA THR A 428 -45.33 -12.72 27.26
C THR A 428 -46.28 -12.91 26.09
N ILE A 429 -45.78 -12.83 24.84
CA ILE A 429 -46.58 -13.04 23.63
C ILE A 429 -47.18 -14.45 23.61
N VAL A 430 -46.37 -15.48 23.90
CA VAL A 430 -46.82 -16.88 23.92
C VAL A 430 -47.85 -17.10 25.03
N TYR A 431 -47.66 -16.53 26.21
CA TYR A 431 -48.62 -16.63 27.33
C TYR A 431 -50.00 -16.06 26.93
N PHE A 432 -50.04 -14.86 26.33
CA PHE A 432 -51.29 -14.26 25.87
C PHE A 432 -51.88 -14.95 24.63
N ALA A 433 -51.05 -15.51 23.76
CA ALA A 433 -51.50 -16.29 22.60
C ALA A 433 -52.16 -17.62 23.01
N ASN A 434 -51.67 -18.27 24.06
CA ASN A 434 -52.23 -19.51 24.61
C ASN A 434 -53.46 -19.30 25.53
N GLN A 435 -53.81 -18.04 25.84
CA GLN A 435 -55.01 -17.70 26.61
C GLN A 435 -56.24 -17.40 25.73
N LYS A 436 -56.09 -17.38 24.40
CA LYS A 436 -57.19 -17.41 23.45
C LYS A 436 -57.42 -18.85 22.99
#